data_AF-A0A2P4X8G7-F1
#
_entry.id   AF-A0A2P4X8G7-F1
#
_cell.length_a   1.000
_cell.length_b   1.000
_cell.length_c   1.000
_cell.angle_alpha   90.00
_cell.angle_beta   90.00
_cell.angle_gamma   90.00
#
_symmetry.space_group_name_H-M   'P 1'
#
loop_
_entity.id
_entity.type
_entity.pdbx_description
1 polymer ?
#
loop_
_entity_poly.entity_id
_entity_poly.type
_entity_poly.pdbx_seq_one_letter_code
_entity_poly.pdbx_strand_id
1 'polypeptide(L)'
;MSNRVWQVAGVTAVVVPLVCWQYRRYNELKERSEAMKLLRKVELIATEVSVRLMHLETQAKELVEYEAKKEAGEMEEEDPAANSTLNSYYHFDSQGNKLKTKWDSYDVDAELERLEKEERGEEVSTAATVLKKPMRKVPQITRSKALAASQGIEHEFEAVLSFLDDIRGDNEVKQLRKAITNKVTKEYFARIDAIQAMLAEHEEELESSSTLPQSVPPTQSQPKPQRTQRLKTSTQS
;
A
#
# COMPACT_ATOMS: atom_id res chain seq x y z
N MET A 1 -64.83 -57.01 -5.97
CA MET A 1 -63.47 -56.68 -5.50
C MET A 1 -62.99 -55.33 -6.06
N SER A 2 -63.73 -54.23 -5.87
CA SER A 2 -63.49 -52.98 -6.62
C SER A 2 -63.06 -51.76 -5.79
N ASN A 3 -63.28 -51.72 -4.47
CA ASN A 3 -63.04 -50.49 -3.69
C ASN A 3 -61.57 -50.24 -3.29
N ARG A 4 -60.70 -51.26 -3.36
CA ARG A 4 -59.28 -51.11 -2.95
C ARG A 4 -58.44 -50.41 -4.03
N VAL A 5 -58.77 -50.61 -5.31
CA VAL A 5 -58.02 -50.01 -6.43
C VAL A 5 -58.21 -48.49 -6.50
N TRP A 6 -59.43 -48.01 -6.24
CA TRP A 6 -59.74 -46.57 -6.22
C TRP A 6 -59.12 -45.84 -5.02
N GLN A 7 -59.00 -46.50 -3.86
CA GLN A 7 -58.33 -45.91 -2.70
C GLN A 7 -56.82 -45.78 -2.88
N VAL A 8 -56.15 -46.76 -3.51
CA VAL A 8 -54.71 -46.69 -3.79
C VAL A 8 -54.39 -45.59 -4.80
N ALA A 9 -55.22 -45.44 -5.85
CA ALA A 9 -55.05 -44.39 -6.85
C ALA A 9 -55.23 -42.97 -6.25
N GLY A 10 -56.23 -42.78 -5.38
CA GLY A 10 -56.46 -41.50 -4.70
C GLY A 10 -55.33 -41.07 -3.77
N VAL A 11 -54.74 -42.01 -3.03
CA VAL A 11 -53.59 -41.74 -2.14
C VAL A 11 -52.34 -41.37 -2.95
N THR A 12 -52.07 -42.05 -4.07
CA THR A 12 -50.93 -41.70 -4.93
C THR A 12 -51.07 -40.32 -5.59
N ALA A 13 -52.29 -39.92 -5.97
CA ALA A 13 -52.54 -38.65 -6.65
C ALA A 13 -52.34 -37.42 -5.76
N VAL A 14 -52.45 -37.56 -4.43
CA VAL A 14 -52.23 -36.45 -3.47
C VAL A 14 -50.79 -36.45 -2.92
N VAL A 15 -50.18 -37.63 -2.76
CA VAL A 15 -48.81 -37.75 -2.25
C VAL A 15 -47.78 -37.23 -3.27
N VAL A 16 -47.95 -37.50 -4.57
CA VAL A 16 -46.99 -37.05 -5.59
C VAL A 16 -46.87 -35.52 -5.67
N PRO A 17 -47.97 -34.74 -5.77
CA PRO A 17 -47.90 -33.28 -5.74
C PRO A 17 -47.31 -32.73 -4.45
N LEU A 18 -47.62 -33.34 -3.29
CA LEU A 18 -47.07 -32.90 -2.01
C LEU A 18 -45.56 -33.14 -1.92
N VAL A 19 -45.08 -34.29 -2.38
CA VAL A 19 -43.64 -34.62 -2.44
C VAL A 19 -42.93 -33.71 -3.44
N CYS A 20 -43.51 -33.47 -4.63
CA CYS A 20 -42.96 -32.51 -5.59
C CYS A 20 -42.89 -31.09 -5.01
N TRP A 21 -43.92 -30.65 -4.29
CA TRP A 21 -43.95 -29.35 -3.62
C TRP A 21 -42.90 -29.25 -2.51
N GLN A 22 -42.78 -30.27 -1.66
CA GLN A 22 -41.75 -30.33 -0.63
C GLN A 22 -40.35 -30.33 -1.23
N TYR A 23 -40.12 -31.10 -2.30
CA TYR A 23 -38.84 -31.17 -2.99
C TYR A 23 -38.46 -29.82 -3.61
N ARG A 24 -39.42 -29.15 -4.26
CA ARG A 24 -39.21 -27.81 -4.81
C ARG A 24 -38.85 -26.81 -3.71
N ARG A 25 -39.58 -26.82 -2.60
CA ARG A 25 -39.31 -25.95 -1.44
C ARG A 25 -37.94 -26.23 -0.82
N TYR A 26 -37.54 -27.50 -0.75
CA TYR A 26 -36.22 -27.89 -0.27
C TYR A 26 -35.11 -27.37 -1.18
N ASN A 27 -35.25 -27.50 -2.50
CA ASN A 27 -34.28 -26.98 -3.46
C ASN A 27 -34.17 -25.46 -3.38
N GLU A 28 -35.30 -24.73 -3.30
CA GLU A 28 -35.31 -23.27 -3.14
C GLU A 28 -34.58 -22.83 -1.85
N LEU A 29 -34.80 -23.53 -0.74
CA LEU A 29 -34.09 -23.25 0.53
C LEU A 29 -32.59 -23.58 0.43
N LYS A 30 -32.24 -24.65 -0.27
CA LYS A 30 -30.85 -25.04 -0.47
C LYS A 30 -30.11 -24.00 -1.31
N GLU A 31 -30.67 -23.59 -2.45
CA GLU A 31 -30.13 -22.54 -3.31
C GLU A 31 -29.95 -21.22 -2.55
N ARG A 32 -30.96 -20.82 -1.76
CA ARG A 32 -30.86 -19.64 -0.89
C ARG A 32 -29.70 -19.77 0.10
N SER A 33 -29.55 -20.92 0.74
CA SER A 33 -28.47 -21.15 1.71
C SER A 33 -27.08 -21.09 1.06
N GLU A 34 -26.96 -21.55 -0.18
CA GLU A 34 -25.72 -21.51 -0.96
C GLU A 34 -25.38 -20.08 -1.37
N ALA A 35 -26.35 -19.33 -1.89
CA ALA A 35 -26.18 -17.91 -2.21
C ALA A 35 -25.77 -17.08 -0.98
N MET A 36 -26.39 -17.33 0.17
CA MET A 36 -26.03 -16.67 1.43
C MET A 36 -24.61 -17.01 1.90
N LYS A 37 -24.17 -18.27 1.73
CA LYS A 37 -22.79 -18.67 2.04
C LYS A 37 -21.80 -17.95 1.13
N LEU A 38 -22.11 -17.84 -0.17
CA LEU A 38 -21.28 -17.11 -1.13
C LEU A 38 -21.19 -15.63 -0.75
N LEU A 39 -22.32 -14.98 -0.45
CA LEU A 39 -22.32 -13.58 -0.02
C LEU A 39 -21.46 -13.33 1.22
N ARG A 40 -21.51 -14.21 2.22
CA ARG A 40 -20.64 -14.10 3.40
C ARG A 40 -19.16 -14.22 3.05
N LYS A 41 -18.80 -15.11 2.12
CA LYS A 41 -17.41 -15.21 1.64
C LYS A 41 -16.97 -13.94 0.93
N VAL A 42 -17.85 -13.38 0.08
CA VAL A 42 -17.56 -12.12 -0.62
C VAL A 42 -17.41 -10.97 0.36
N GLU A 43 -18.26 -10.90 1.37
CA GLU A 43 -18.14 -9.91 2.44
C GLU A 43 -16.79 -10.02 3.16
N LEU A 44 -16.36 -11.24 3.51
CA LEU A 44 -15.03 -11.47 4.10
C LEU A 44 -13.90 -10.98 3.19
N ILE A 45 -13.93 -11.33 1.91
CA ILE A 45 -12.94 -10.88 0.92
C ILE A 45 -12.96 -9.34 0.83
N ALA A 46 -14.14 -8.73 0.69
CA ALA A 46 -14.27 -7.27 0.64
C ALA A 46 -13.72 -6.59 1.91
N THR A 47 -13.94 -7.17 3.09
CA THR A 47 -13.34 -6.65 4.33
C THR A 47 -11.83 -6.79 4.35
N GLU A 48 -11.28 -7.90 3.87
CA GLU A 48 -9.83 -8.11 3.78
C GLU A 48 -9.18 -7.08 2.84
N VAL A 49 -9.75 -6.89 1.64
CA VAL A 49 -9.29 -5.88 0.69
C VAL A 49 -9.39 -4.48 1.29
N SER A 50 -10.46 -4.19 2.05
CA SER A 50 -10.60 -2.90 2.74
C SER A 50 -9.53 -2.67 3.81
N VAL A 51 -9.08 -3.71 4.51
CA VAL A 51 -7.98 -3.59 5.48
C VAL A 51 -6.67 -3.26 4.77
N ARG A 52 -6.41 -3.89 3.61
CA ARG A 52 -5.23 -3.57 2.78
C ARG A 52 -5.29 -2.12 2.29
N LEU A 53 -6.47 -1.64 1.89
CA LEU A 53 -6.70 -0.25 1.51
C LEU A 53 -6.39 0.71 2.66
N MET A 54 -6.88 0.43 3.87
CA MET A 54 -6.60 1.25 5.06
C MET A 54 -5.10 1.30 5.41
N HIS A 55 -4.39 0.18 5.22
CA HIS A 55 -2.95 0.14 5.42
C HIS A 55 -2.23 1.01 4.40
N LEU A 56 -2.63 0.91 3.11
CA LEU A 56 -2.09 1.75 2.05
C LEU A 56 -2.38 3.23 2.27
N GLU A 57 -3.58 3.57 2.73
CA GLU A 57 -3.97 4.95 3.09
C GLU A 57 -3.03 5.53 4.15
N THR A 58 -2.70 4.73 5.16
CA THR A 58 -1.76 5.11 6.22
C THR A 58 -0.36 5.33 5.66
N GLN A 59 0.12 4.42 4.82
CA GLN A 59 1.43 4.54 4.18
C GLN A 59 1.53 5.76 3.24
N ALA A 60 0.46 6.06 2.50
CA ALA A 60 0.39 7.23 1.63
C ALA A 60 0.42 8.54 2.45
N LYS A 61 -0.29 8.61 3.58
CA LYS A 61 -0.24 9.76 4.50
C LYS A 61 1.16 9.95 5.09
N GLU A 62 1.79 8.88 5.55
CA GLU A 62 3.17 8.93 6.08
C GLU A 62 4.17 9.41 5.02
N LEU A 63 4.00 8.99 3.77
CA LEU A 63 4.81 9.45 2.63
C LEU A 63 4.68 10.94 2.39
N VAL A 64 3.44 11.41 2.22
CA VAL A 64 3.13 12.82 1.97
C VAL A 64 3.65 13.70 3.11
N GLU A 65 3.45 13.30 4.36
CA GLU A 65 3.99 14.03 5.51
C GLU A 65 5.52 14.05 5.55
N TYR A 66 6.18 12.95 5.17
CA TYR A 66 7.64 12.86 5.13
C TYR A 66 8.20 13.80 4.06
N GLU A 67 7.56 13.86 2.90
CA GLU A 67 7.95 14.71 1.78
C GLU A 67 7.71 16.18 2.10
N ALA A 68 6.56 16.53 2.68
CA ALA A 68 6.28 17.88 3.15
C ALA A 68 7.29 18.36 4.22
N LYS A 69 7.68 17.49 5.15
CA LYS A 69 8.73 17.80 6.17
C LYS A 69 10.12 17.94 5.55
N LYS A 70 10.40 17.20 4.47
CA LYS A 70 11.64 17.30 3.70
C LYS A 70 11.71 18.63 2.94
N GLU A 71 10.62 19.01 2.29
CA GLU A 71 10.48 20.27 1.56
C GLU A 71 10.50 21.50 2.49
N ALA A 72 9.91 21.39 3.69
CA ALA A 72 9.96 22.42 4.72
C ALA A 72 11.36 22.60 5.36
N GLY A 73 12.37 21.81 4.95
CA GLY A 73 13.75 21.93 5.45
C GLY A 73 13.94 21.48 6.90
N GLU A 74 12.95 20.80 7.51
CA GLU A 74 13.03 20.27 8.88
C GLU A 74 13.79 18.92 8.99
N MET A 75 14.20 18.38 7.85
CA MET A 75 15.14 17.25 7.76
C MET A 75 16.47 17.78 7.25
N GLU A 76 17.45 17.87 8.16
CA GLU A 76 18.86 17.97 7.77
C GLU A 76 19.18 16.84 6.78
N GLU A 77 19.87 17.18 5.69
CA GLU A 77 20.54 16.21 4.82
C GLU A 77 21.42 15.30 5.71
N GLU A 78 20.93 14.10 6.02
CA GLU A 78 21.81 13.06 6.51
C GLU A 78 22.74 12.68 5.35
N ASP A 79 24.02 12.99 5.55
CA ASP A 79 25.13 12.71 4.64
C ASP A 79 25.02 11.28 4.05
N PRO A 80 24.81 11.14 2.72
CA PRO A 80 24.64 9.84 2.07
C PRO A 80 25.90 8.96 2.13
N ALA A 81 27.01 9.47 2.68
CA ALA A 81 28.22 8.69 2.94
C ALA A 81 28.14 7.82 4.21
N ALA A 82 27.21 8.08 5.14
CA ALA A 82 27.15 7.35 6.43
C ALA A 82 26.35 6.04 6.37
N ASN A 83 25.55 5.84 5.34
CA ASN A 83 24.58 4.75 5.18
C ASN A 83 24.89 3.85 3.97
N SER A 84 25.92 4.17 3.19
CA SER A 84 26.38 3.34 2.09
C SER A 84 27.47 2.38 2.57
N THR A 85 27.10 1.10 2.74
CA THR A 85 28.02 -0.06 2.78
C THR A 85 28.64 -0.45 4.13
N LEU A 86 27.88 -0.42 5.22
CA LEU A 86 28.31 -1.14 6.42
C LEU A 86 27.25 -2.16 6.87
N ASN A 87 27.60 -3.43 6.67
CA ASN A 87 26.95 -4.56 7.31
C ASN A 87 26.86 -4.25 8.82
N SER A 88 25.65 -4.18 9.37
CA SER A 88 25.35 -3.81 10.76
C SER A 88 26.05 -4.69 11.81
N TYR A 89 26.72 -5.75 11.38
CA TYR A 89 27.51 -6.67 12.19
C TYR A 89 28.96 -6.23 12.44
N TYR A 90 29.55 -5.34 11.63
CA TYR A 90 30.93 -4.87 11.79
C TYR A 90 30.94 -3.39 12.15
N HIS A 91 31.61 -3.00 13.25
CA HIS A 91 31.70 -1.61 13.74
C HIS A 91 32.96 -0.87 13.27
N PHE A 92 33.63 -1.38 12.24
CA PHE A 92 34.83 -0.80 11.66
C PHE A 92 34.63 -0.61 10.16
N ASP A 93 35.08 0.52 9.63
CA ASP A 93 35.10 0.76 8.20
C ASP A 93 36.21 -0.08 7.54
N SER A 94 36.20 -0.16 6.21
CA SER A 94 37.23 -0.89 5.46
C SER A 94 38.64 -0.28 5.57
N GLN A 95 38.77 0.90 6.19
CA GLN A 95 40.01 1.62 6.44
C GLN A 95 40.50 1.44 7.89
N GLY A 96 39.78 0.67 8.72
CA GLY A 96 40.12 0.40 10.11
C GLY A 96 39.67 1.47 11.12
N ASN A 97 38.89 2.47 10.72
CA ASN A 97 38.31 3.43 11.66
C ASN A 97 37.07 2.84 12.31
N LYS A 98 36.98 2.98 13.64
CA LYS A 98 35.79 2.61 14.40
C LYS A 98 34.66 3.58 14.06
N LEU A 99 33.55 3.07 13.54
CA LEU A 99 32.37 3.91 13.37
C LEU A 99 31.76 4.18 14.74
N LYS A 100 31.35 5.43 14.96
CA LYS A 100 30.66 5.82 16.19
C LYS A 100 29.35 5.05 16.29
N THR A 101 29.24 4.19 17.28
CA THR A 101 28.01 3.46 17.59
C THR A 101 27.19 4.22 18.62
N LYS A 102 25.89 3.88 18.70
CA LYS A 102 24.98 4.43 19.73
C LYS A 102 25.51 4.23 21.16
N TRP A 103 26.30 3.18 21.37
CA TRP A 103 26.91 2.84 22.65
C TRP A 103 28.17 3.64 22.96
N ASP A 104 28.84 4.20 21.94
CA ASP A 104 30.05 5.01 22.13
C ASP A 104 29.76 6.41 22.68
N SER A 105 28.50 6.86 22.59
CA SER A 105 28.02 8.14 23.15
C SER A 105 27.21 7.96 24.44
N TYR A 106 27.02 6.71 24.89
CA TYR A 106 26.28 6.41 26.11
C TYR A 106 27.23 6.50 27.30
N ASP A 107 27.02 7.50 28.15
CA ASP A 107 27.79 7.69 29.37
C ASP A 107 27.21 6.78 30.47
N VAL A 108 27.80 5.60 30.59
CA VAL A 108 27.39 4.58 31.57
C VAL A 108 27.51 5.12 32.99
N ASP A 109 28.52 5.94 33.26
CA ASP A 109 28.77 6.47 34.61
C ASP A 109 27.68 7.48 35.01
N ALA A 110 27.25 8.34 34.07
CA ALA A 110 26.16 9.28 34.30
C ALA A 110 24.80 8.58 34.52
N GLU A 111 24.53 7.47 33.84
CA GLU A 111 23.30 6.69 34.02
C GLU A 111 23.32 5.84 35.29
N LEU A 112 24.49 5.33 35.70
CA LEU A 112 24.66 4.68 37.00
C LEU A 112 24.42 5.68 38.14
N GLU A 113 24.98 6.88 38.03
CA GLU A 113 24.75 7.96 39.00
C GLU A 113 23.27 8.40 39.02
N ARG A 114 22.60 8.43 37.86
CA ARG A 114 21.16 8.71 37.77
C ARG A 114 20.34 7.64 38.50
N LEU A 115 20.67 6.36 38.31
CA LEU A 115 19.98 5.24 38.96
C LEU A 115 20.23 5.21 40.47
N GLU A 116 21.43 5.52 40.95
CA GLU A 116 21.73 5.62 42.38
C GLU A 116 20.99 6.79 43.04
N LYS A 117 20.81 7.92 42.33
CA LYS A 117 20.00 9.05 42.80
C LYS A 117 18.50 8.72 42.82
N GLU A 118 18.02 7.97 41.83
CA GLU A 118 16.64 7.46 41.76
C GLU A 118 16.35 6.46 42.88
N GLU A 119 17.29 5.55 43.20
CA GLU A 119 17.19 4.61 44.33
C GLU A 119 17.21 5.33 45.70
N ARG A 120 17.98 6.43 45.81
CA ARG A 120 18.05 7.26 47.02
C ARG A 120 16.83 8.19 47.19
N GLY A 121 15.94 8.26 46.21
CA GLY A 121 14.72 9.05 46.26
C GLY A 121 14.93 10.57 46.15
N GLU A 122 16.07 11.03 45.62
CA GLU A 122 16.25 12.44 45.27
C GLU A 122 15.50 12.72 43.96
N GLU A 123 14.43 13.53 44.04
CA GLU A 123 13.67 13.97 42.87
C GLU A 123 14.55 14.78 41.92
N VAL A 124 15.16 14.11 40.95
CA VAL A 124 15.71 14.75 39.76
C VAL A 124 14.51 15.31 39.01
N SER A 125 14.38 16.63 39.08
CA SER A 125 13.39 17.41 38.35
C SER A 125 13.38 16.93 36.90
N THR A 126 12.21 16.46 36.48
CA THR A 126 11.88 15.96 35.15
C THR A 126 11.93 17.08 34.12
N ALA A 127 13.11 17.68 33.93
CA ALA A 127 13.44 18.59 32.83
C ALA A 127 14.07 17.81 31.67
N ALA A 128 13.41 16.73 31.28
CA ALA A 128 13.59 16.11 29.99
C ALA A 128 12.32 15.30 29.74
N THR A 129 11.26 16.02 29.34
CA THR A 129 10.29 15.44 28.42
C THR A 129 11.10 15.00 27.23
N VAL A 130 11.59 13.76 27.28
CA VAL A 130 12.07 13.00 26.13
C VAL A 130 10.83 12.90 25.26
N LEU A 131 10.66 13.95 24.45
CA LEU A 131 9.90 13.94 23.24
C LEU A 131 10.38 12.66 22.56
N LYS A 132 9.59 11.60 22.63
CA LYS A 132 9.78 10.39 21.86
C LYS A 132 9.73 10.86 20.42
N LYS A 133 10.87 11.31 19.89
CA LYS A 133 11.09 11.58 18.48
C LYS A 133 10.63 10.27 17.84
N PRO A 134 9.50 10.23 17.12
CA PRO A 134 9.11 9.01 16.45
C PRO A 134 10.30 8.69 15.57
N MET A 135 10.95 7.57 15.89
CA MET A 135 12.10 7.04 15.17
C MET A 135 11.75 7.19 13.69
N ARG A 136 12.36 8.17 13.01
CA ARG A 136 11.96 8.64 11.68
C ARG A 136 12.03 7.42 10.77
N LYS A 137 10.89 6.80 10.52
CA LYS A 137 10.79 5.68 9.59
C LYS A 137 10.84 6.33 8.22
N VAL A 138 11.97 6.17 7.55
CA VAL A 138 12.02 6.38 6.10
C VAL A 138 10.86 5.56 5.52
N PRO A 139 9.98 6.17 4.71
CA PRO A 139 8.86 5.46 4.12
C PRO A 139 9.34 4.20 3.38
N GLN A 140 8.76 3.04 3.71
CA GLN A 140 9.19 1.76 3.15
C GLN A 140 8.73 1.52 1.70
N ILE A 141 7.83 2.37 1.19
CA ILE A 141 7.28 2.26 -0.16
C ILE A 141 7.54 3.55 -0.92
N THR A 142 7.78 3.45 -2.23
CA THR A 142 7.88 4.62 -3.12
C THR A 142 6.48 5.04 -3.59
N ARG A 143 6.29 6.30 -3.98
CA ARG A 143 5.00 6.81 -4.52
C ARG A 143 4.46 5.95 -5.67
N SER A 144 5.31 5.63 -6.65
CA SER A 144 4.95 4.77 -7.79
C SER A 144 4.43 3.40 -7.35
N LYS A 145 5.02 2.82 -6.30
CA LYS A 145 4.57 1.55 -5.72
C LYS A 145 3.25 1.69 -4.98
N ALA A 146 3.02 2.82 -4.31
CA ALA A 146 1.76 3.13 -3.65
C ALA A 146 0.61 3.31 -4.66
N LEU A 147 0.87 4.00 -5.77
CA LEU A 147 -0.08 4.16 -6.89
C LEU A 147 -0.40 2.83 -7.57
N ALA A 148 0.61 2.02 -7.89
CA ALA A 148 0.38 0.70 -8.47
C ALA A 148 -0.42 -0.21 -7.50
N ALA A 149 -0.18 -0.11 -6.19
CA ALA A 149 -0.93 -0.84 -5.19
C ALA A 149 -2.39 -0.37 -5.08
N SER A 150 -2.67 0.94 -5.18
CA SER A 150 -4.05 1.46 -5.13
C SER A 150 -4.86 1.00 -6.35
N GLN A 151 -4.27 1.02 -7.54
CA GLN A 151 -4.87 0.48 -8.78
C GLN A 151 -5.10 -1.03 -8.69
N GLY A 152 -4.16 -1.78 -8.10
CA GLY A 152 -4.35 -3.21 -7.86
C GLY A 152 -5.56 -3.50 -6.96
N ILE A 153 -5.71 -2.73 -5.89
CA ILE A 153 -6.85 -2.84 -4.96
C ILE A 153 -8.17 -2.44 -5.63
N GLU A 154 -8.16 -1.44 -6.51
CA GLU A 154 -9.32 -1.04 -7.32
C GLU A 154 -9.84 -2.22 -8.14
N HIS A 155 -8.97 -2.90 -8.89
CA HIS A 155 -9.33 -4.08 -9.65
C HIS A 155 -9.82 -5.26 -8.79
N GLU A 156 -9.31 -5.42 -7.57
CA GLU A 156 -9.83 -6.41 -6.64
C GLU A 156 -11.29 -6.10 -6.24
N PHE A 157 -11.62 -4.83 -6.01
CA PHE A 157 -13.00 -4.42 -5.74
C PHE A 157 -13.91 -4.55 -6.96
N GLU A 158 -13.42 -4.24 -8.17
CA GLU A 158 -14.15 -4.51 -9.41
C GLU A 158 -14.47 -6.01 -9.56
N ALA A 159 -13.51 -6.88 -9.27
CA ALA A 159 -13.72 -8.33 -9.30
C ALA A 159 -14.76 -8.77 -8.26
N VAL A 160 -14.76 -8.16 -7.06
CA VAL A 160 -15.80 -8.38 -6.05
C VAL A 160 -17.18 -8.00 -6.58
N LEU A 161 -17.32 -6.84 -7.24
CA LEU A 161 -18.59 -6.40 -7.83
C LEU A 161 -19.05 -7.32 -8.95
N SER A 162 -18.14 -7.72 -9.84
CA SER A 162 -18.43 -8.68 -10.91
C SER A 162 -18.96 -10.01 -10.33
N PHE A 163 -18.33 -10.51 -9.27
CA PHE A 163 -18.76 -11.76 -8.64
C PHE A 163 -20.12 -11.61 -7.93
N LEU A 164 -20.40 -10.44 -7.34
CA LEU A 164 -21.71 -10.16 -6.73
C LEU A 164 -22.84 -10.19 -7.76
N ASP A 165 -22.60 -9.72 -8.99
CA ASP A 165 -23.60 -9.70 -10.05
C ASP A 165 -24.02 -11.11 -10.50
N ASP A 166 -23.09 -12.07 -10.46
CA ASP A 166 -23.35 -13.48 -10.77
C ASP A 166 -24.24 -14.18 -9.71
N ILE A 167 -24.23 -13.69 -8.46
CA ILE A 167 -25.03 -14.27 -7.38
C ILE A 167 -26.51 -13.91 -7.57
N ARG A 168 -27.31 -14.92 -7.90
CA ARG A 168 -28.78 -14.85 -7.93
C ARG A 168 -29.39 -15.35 -6.63
N GLY A 169 -30.56 -14.81 -6.28
CA GLY A 169 -31.30 -15.25 -5.10
C GLY A 169 -32.57 -14.46 -4.85
N ASP A 170 -33.14 -14.71 -3.69
CA ASP A 170 -34.37 -14.10 -3.19
C ASP A 170 -34.16 -12.65 -2.72
N ASN A 171 -35.20 -12.05 -2.11
CA ASN A 171 -35.16 -10.65 -1.73
C ASN A 171 -34.09 -10.34 -0.67
N GLU A 172 -33.82 -11.27 0.24
CA GLU A 172 -32.79 -11.10 1.26
C GLU A 172 -31.38 -11.12 0.66
N VAL A 173 -31.10 -12.09 -0.22
CA VAL A 173 -29.84 -12.13 -0.99
C VAL A 173 -29.66 -10.84 -1.79
N LYS A 174 -30.73 -10.34 -2.42
CA LYS A 174 -30.71 -9.06 -3.15
C LYS A 174 -30.40 -7.87 -2.25
N GLN A 175 -30.99 -7.80 -1.05
CA GLN A 175 -30.74 -6.73 -0.09
C GLN A 175 -29.27 -6.73 0.37
N LEU A 176 -28.73 -7.90 0.72
CA LEU A 176 -27.33 -8.02 1.15
C LEU A 176 -26.35 -7.69 0.02
N ARG A 177 -26.59 -8.22 -1.20
CA ARG A 177 -25.79 -7.87 -2.38
C ARG A 177 -25.77 -6.35 -2.61
N LYS A 178 -26.93 -5.69 -2.49
CA LYS A 178 -27.04 -4.24 -2.62
C LYS A 178 -26.30 -3.51 -1.50
N ALA A 179 -26.36 -4.01 -0.27
CA ALA A 179 -25.63 -3.42 0.86
C ALA A 179 -24.10 -3.47 0.63
N ILE A 180 -23.58 -4.63 0.21
CA ILE A 180 -22.15 -4.79 -0.10
C ILE A 180 -21.76 -3.88 -1.28
N THR A 181 -22.54 -3.90 -2.37
CA THR A 181 -22.29 -3.04 -3.55
C THR A 181 -22.23 -1.56 -3.16
N ASN A 182 -23.21 -1.08 -2.41
CA ASN A 182 -23.24 0.30 -1.94
C ASN A 182 -22.01 0.64 -1.09
N LYS A 183 -21.56 -0.27 -0.24
CA LYS A 183 -20.38 -0.06 0.59
C LYS A 183 -19.12 0.05 -0.28
N VAL A 184 -18.93 -0.88 -1.21
CA VAL A 184 -17.79 -0.85 -2.15
C VAL A 184 -17.80 0.43 -2.99
N THR A 185 -18.93 0.75 -3.62
CA THR A 185 -19.01 1.88 -4.54
C THR A 185 -18.91 3.24 -3.87
N LYS A 186 -19.53 3.41 -2.69
CA LYS A 186 -19.57 4.72 -2.02
C LYS A 186 -18.41 4.95 -1.07
N GLU A 187 -17.92 3.90 -0.42
CA GLU A 187 -16.90 4.03 0.63
C GLU A 187 -15.51 3.68 0.09
N TYR A 188 -15.35 2.51 -0.54
CA TYR A 188 -14.01 2.03 -0.90
C TYR A 188 -13.46 2.70 -2.15
N PHE A 189 -14.24 2.86 -3.24
CA PHE A 189 -13.75 3.61 -4.40
C PHE A 189 -13.45 5.07 -4.07
N ALA A 190 -14.31 5.74 -3.30
CA ALA A 190 -14.05 7.13 -2.88
C ALA A 190 -12.75 7.28 -2.07
N ARG A 191 -12.37 6.27 -1.27
CA ARG A 191 -11.08 6.26 -0.56
C ARG A 191 -9.90 6.00 -1.50
N ILE A 192 -10.06 5.12 -2.49
CA ILE A 192 -9.03 4.87 -3.50
C ILE A 192 -8.77 6.14 -4.30
N ASP A 193 -9.82 6.82 -4.75
CA ASP A 193 -9.74 8.10 -5.48
C ASP A 193 -8.99 9.14 -4.63
N ALA A 194 -9.30 9.23 -3.32
CA ALA A 194 -8.61 10.14 -2.42
C ALA A 194 -7.11 9.82 -2.28
N ILE A 195 -6.73 8.54 -2.18
CA ILE A 195 -5.32 8.12 -2.12
C ILE A 195 -4.62 8.45 -3.44
N GLN A 196 -5.25 8.17 -4.58
CA GLN A 196 -4.70 8.48 -5.90
C GLN A 196 -4.50 9.99 -6.06
N ALA A 197 -5.47 10.81 -5.65
CA ALA A 197 -5.36 12.27 -5.67
C ALA A 197 -4.20 12.77 -4.80
N MET A 198 -4.09 12.29 -3.55
CA MET A 198 -2.98 12.66 -2.64
C MET A 198 -1.60 12.31 -3.22
N LEU A 199 -1.50 11.22 -3.98
CA LEU A 199 -0.24 10.78 -4.58
C LEU A 199 0.07 11.53 -5.89
N ALA A 200 -0.95 11.98 -6.63
CA ALA A 200 -0.81 12.70 -7.88
C ALA A 200 -0.49 14.20 -7.69
N GLU A 201 -1.07 14.86 -6.68
CA GLU A 201 -0.86 16.30 -6.42
C GLU A 201 0.62 16.67 -6.23
N HIS A 202 1.44 15.77 -5.70
CA HIS A 202 2.88 15.98 -5.51
C HIS A 202 3.77 15.56 -6.71
N GLU A 203 3.19 15.00 -7.77
CA GLU A 203 3.93 14.67 -8.99
C GLU A 203 4.04 15.91 -9.91
N GLU A 204 2.99 16.74 -9.97
CA GLU A 204 3.00 17.97 -10.78
C GLU A 204 3.92 19.08 -10.23
N GLU A 205 4.16 19.14 -8.93
CA GLU A 205 5.07 20.12 -8.33
C GLU A 205 6.54 19.88 -8.72
N LEU A 206 6.93 18.61 -8.96
CA LEU A 206 8.28 18.26 -9.39
C LEU A 206 8.51 18.57 -10.88
N GLU A 207 7.50 18.39 -11.75
CA GLU A 207 7.62 18.73 -13.18
C GLU A 207 7.61 20.24 -13.43
N SER A 208 6.91 21.02 -12.61
CA SER A 208 6.87 22.49 -12.75
C SER A 208 8.22 23.17 -12.40
N SER A 209 9.09 22.49 -11.65
CA SER A 209 10.43 22.99 -11.31
C SER A 209 11.51 22.72 -12.38
N SER A 210 11.21 21.87 -13.39
CA SER A 210 12.21 21.42 -14.39
C SER A 210 12.22 22.23 -15.70
N THR A 211 11.48 23.33 -15.82
CA THR A 211 11.37 24.08 -17.08
C THR A 211 12.06 25.44 -17.02
N LEU A 212 13.40 25.45 -17.14
CA LEU A 212 14.19 26.64 -17.48
C LEU A 212 14.41 26.70 -19.01
N PRO A 213 14.34 27.89 -19.65
CA PRO A 213 14.30 28.01 -21.10
C PRO A 213 15.71 27.97 -21.69
N GLN A 214 15.99 26.99 -22.54
CA GLN A 214 17.20 26.97 -23.34
C GLN A 214 16.98 27.79 -24.63
N SER A 215 17.24 29.09 -24.53
CA SER A 215 17.35 29.99 -25.68
C SER A 215 18.79 30.04 -26.17
N VAL A 216 19.09 29.39 -27.31
CA VAL A 216 20.30 29.72 -28.10
C VAL A 216 19.96 29.60 -29.60
N PRO A 217 20.15 30.66 -30.40
CA PRO A 217 19.92 30.62 -31.85
C PRO A 217 21.13 30.00 -32.59
N PRO A 218 20.94 29.48 -33.82
CA PRO A 218 22.02 28.84 -34.57
C PRO A 218 22.86 29.89 -35.31
N THR A 219 24.13 30.06 -34.89
CA THR A 219 25.10 30.85 -35.65
C THR A 219 25.82 29.96 -36.67
N GLN A 220 25.48 30.20 -37.92
CA GLN A 220 26.13 29.74 -39.14
C GLN A 220 27.52 30.37 -39.27
N SER A 221 28.60 29.57 -39.42
CA SER A 221 29.77 29.90 -40.26
C SER A 221 30.90 28.87 -40.15
N GLN A 222 31.20 28.22 -41.28
CA GLN A 222 32.53 27.75 -41.67
C GLN A 222 33.42 28.98 -42.01
N PRO A 223 34.78 28.92 -42.06
CA PRO A 223 35.52 27.87 -42.76
C PRO A 223 36.88 27.41 -42.17
N LYS A 224 37.30 26.29 -42.75
CA LYS A 224 38.57 25.57 -42.66
C LYS A 224 39.74 26.39 -43.23
N PRO A 225 40.94 26.30 -42.64
CA PRO A 225 42.17 26.46 -43.43
C PRO A 225 43.01 25.19 -43.46
N GLN A 226 43.53 24.95 -44.65
CA GLN A 226 44.47 23.90 -45.03
C GLN A 226 45.80 24.06 -44.27
N ARG A 227 46.35 22.96 -43.74
CA ARG A 227 47.75 22.91 -43.30
C ARG A 227 48.58 22.09 -44.28
N THR A 228 49.42 22.82 -44.98
CA THR A 228 50.40 22.45 -45.99
C THR A 228 51.41 21.42 -45.48
N GLN A 229 51.69 20.42 -46.32
CA GLN A 229 52.82 19.50 -46.19
C GLN A 229 54.16 20.23 -46.44
N ARG A 230 55.21 19.94 -45.66
CA ARG A 230 56.57 19.79 -46.21
C ARG A 230 57.60 19.27 -45.18
N LEU A 231 58.21 18.14 -45.56
CA LEU A 231 59.63 17.77 -45.45
C LEU A 231 60.32 17.83 -44.08
N LYS A 232 60.86 16.69 -43.64
CA LYS A 232 62.29 16.37 -43.88
C LYS A 232 62.62 14.91 -43.55
N THR A 233 63.47 14.38 -44.43
CA THR A 233 64.19 13.12 -44.48
C THR A 233 65.26 12.98 -43.39
N SER A 234 65.77 11.74 -43.29
CA SER A 234 67.16 11.36 -43.00
C SER A 234 67.48 11.04 -41.53
N THR A 235 68.26 10.04 -41.11
CA THR A 235 68.89 8.80 -41.64
C THR A 235 69.80 8.33 -40.48
N GLN A 236 69.96 7.00 -40.30
CA GLN A 236 71.02 6.29 -39.55
C GLN A 236 71.02 6.45 -38.01
N SER A 237 71.29 5.41 -37.21
CA SER A 237 72.11 4.21 -37.44
C SER A 237 71.46 2.92 -36.96
#